data_AF-A0A7V7MZH8-F1
#
_entry.id   AF-A0A7V7MZH8-F1
#
_cell.length_a   1.000
_cell.length_b   1.000
_cell.length_c   1.000
_cell.angle_alpha   90.00
_cell.angle_beta   90.00
_cell.angle_gamma   90.00
#
_symmetry.space_group_name_H-M   'P 1'
#
loop_
_entity.id
_entity.type
_entity.pdbx_description
1 polymer ?
#
loop_
_entity_poly.entity_id
_entity_poly.type
_entity_poly.pdbx_seq_one_letter_code
_entity_poly.pdbx_strand_id
1 'polypeptide(L)'
;MTNAEATPENTVIDHHLKALGIIQPQAIKFKNQGQGRIFGQLYDHSSQEPLDDGLTKFRLYLFKKHSRFGGWLFHISMEIEQGFYEFSGLETGQYIIYAIWQPSEESETKYDNAYLTDFWSPNGDYTCRPCEFNQELAITLTESTQDFQADFQLRKASVLSLLLKTDEYDSLSIGPPVYSIDKSGIKRGYEFLDNFYFNKTIYPEPIWLYARFLLPEGEYRIYSENGRFKGRILGIDDNCQSCESLVRSGMGNVFMLSGNQQMTVPSLDLNQPYGVISGTSKTLQMKPNLMDFDRVVPFVKPTIYSGNNSDYPSNFKLTGLDTGYYFLNFNNVIDYYTSPSEPNYFSYSNVYGGNYCDFPHCDYNNLTPIFVRDNKITQIRPHDSAPKGGMIVGNIIDPLTQGGAILTDPGIQSSNIRKHWLTVYDENQKLITTDTVTGLFRLKLPPGKYYLQSGLGLFGFSNRYYTMTLYPDIDCAGLFCDFSKGSLIEVKANEETQINDILLKRGVGIKGRVTSIENEEGLGGIQVEVYDRNQNLVSSELTTADGYYSHWGLLPGDYFVRTKNGNLSIHEQYKIYMPYRGGFVNQLYPNVNCINNQCDFSNTPPITIGSDDISNIDFKLPAGQFFTGTV
;
A
#
# COMPACT_ATOMS: atom_id res chain seq x y z
N MET A 1 7.23 29.47 -32.65
CA MET A 1 6.93 29.39 -31.21
C MET A 1 5.57 28.74 -31.07
N THR A 2 5.58 27.43 -30.87
CA THR A 2 4.39 26.63 -30.53
C THR A 2 4.90 25.60 -29.53
N ASN A 3 4.48 25.77 -28.27
CA ASN A 3 4.77 24.85 -27.18
C ASN A 3 4.12 23.51 -27.51
N ALA A 4 4.93 22.45 -27.63
CA ALA A 4 4.44 21.09 -27.53
C ALA A 4 4.35 20.75 -26.05
N GLU A 5 3.13 20.56 -25.56
CA GLU A 5 2.86 19.94 -24.26
C GLU A 5 3.41 18.50 -24.29
N ALA A 6 4.36 18.21 -23.41
CA ALA A 6 4.82 16.84 -23.18
C ALA A 6 3.63 16.04 -22.61
N THR A 7 3.23 15.00 -23.34
CA THR A 7 2.30 13.99 -22.84
C THR A 7 3.00 13.16 -21.75
N PRO A 8 2.30 12.61 -20.76
CA PRO A 8 2.93 11.78 -19.75
C PRO A 8 3.36 10.47 -20.39
N GLU A 9 4.67 10.33 -20.60
CA GLU A 9 5.31 9.14 -21.19
C GLU A 9 5.08 7.87 -20.37
N ASN A 10 4.99 6.78 -21.12
CA ASN A 10 4.87 5.39 -20.70
C ASN A 10 5.88 5.04 -19.58
N THR A 11 5.45 5.13 -18.34
CA THR A 11 6.23 4.65 -17.20
C THR A 11 5.91 3.18 -16.97
N VAL A 12 6.92 2.32 -17.03
CA VAL A 12 6.86 0.93 -16.54
C VAL A 12 6.31 0.97 -15.12
N ILE A 13 5.24 0.22 -14.85
CA ILE A 13 4.68 0.14 -13.49
C ILE A 13 5.60 -0.77 -12.70
N ASP A 14 6.51 -0.15 -11.95
CA ASP A 14 7.38 -0.91 -11.07
C ASP A 14 6.57 -1.49 -9.89
N HIS A 15 6.43 -2.82 -9.89
CA HIS A 15 5.81 -3.57 -8.81
C HIS A 15 6.67 -3.59 -7.53
N HIS A 16 7.98 -3.34 -7.61
CA HIS A 16 8.88 -3.18 -6.48
C HIS A 16 8.60 -1.87 -5.74
N LEU A 17 8.41 -0.76 -6.48
CA LEU A 17 7.92 0.50 -5.89
C LEU A 17 6.56 0.29 -5.22
N LYS A 18 5.61 -0.43 -5.84
CA LYS A 18 4.30 -0.74 -5.22
C LYS A 18 4.41 -1.65 -3.98
N ALA A 19 5.31 -2.63 -3.97
CA ALA A 19 5.58 -3.48 -2.81
C ALA A 19 6.19 -2.69 -1.64
N LEU A 20 6.91 -1.61 -1.96
CA LEU A 20 7.38 -0.57 -1.04
C LEU A 20 6.31 0.49 -0.71
N GLY A 21 5.06 0.30 -1.15
CA GLY A 21 3.94 1.20 -0.91
C GLY A 21 3.85 2.40 -1.85
N ILE A 22 4.70 2.51 -2.88
CA ILE A 22 4.84 3.64 -3.80
C ILE A 22 4.04 3.41 -5.08
N ILE A 23 2.96 4.16 -5.30
CA ILE A 23 2.20 4.14 -6.58
C ILE A 23 2.47 5.46 -7.33
N GLN A 24 3.28 5.37 -8.39
CA GLN A 24 3.74 6.46 -9.27
C GLN A 24 4.41 7.64 -8.53
N PRO A 25 5.72 7.88 -8.72
CA PRO A 25 6.36 9.07 -8.17
C PRO A 25 5.77 10.31 -8.86
N GLN A 26 4.88 11.03 -8.17
CA GLN A 26 4.65 12.41 -8.54
C GLN A 26 5.97 13.14 -8.32
N ALA A 27 6.48 13.77 -9.38
CA ALA A 27 7.69 14.56 -9.35
C ALA A 27 7.51 15.76 -8.39
N ILE A 28 7.71 15.53 -7.09
CA ILE A 28 7.90 16.61 -6.13
C ILE A 28 9.30 17.15 -6.42
N LYS A 29 9.39 18.26 -7.15
CA LYS A 29 10.67 18.95 -7.33
C LYS A 29 11.09 19.54 -5.98
N PHE A 30 11.98 18.85 -5.28
CA PHE A 30 12.72 19.45 -4.19
C PHE A 30 13.64 20.54 -4.78
N LYS A 31 13.75 21.69 -4.11
CA LYS A 31 14.76 22.68 -4.48
C LYS A 31 16.09 22.16 -3.98
N ASN A 32 17.01 21.83 -4.89
CA ASN A 32 18.38 21.50 -4.55
C ASN A 32 19.06 22.77 -4.00
N GLN A 33 19.29 22.83 -2.68
CA GLN A 33 19.89 23.97 -1.99
C GLN A 33 21.19 23.61 -1.27
N GLY A 34 21.65 22.36 -1.35
CA GLY A 34 22.90 21.92 -0.74
C GLY A 34 24.11 21.99 -1.69
N GLN A 35 25.28 21.64 -1.18
CA GLN A 35 26.54 21.56 -1.94
C GLN A 35 26.95 20.11 -2.26
N GLY A 36 26.21 19.13 -1.76
CA GLY A 36 26.52 17.72 -1.91
C GLY A 36 26.24 17.18 -3.31
N ARG A 37 26.94 16.11 -3.67
CA ARG A 37 26.87 15.44 -4.95
C ARG A 37 27.05 13.93 -4.79
N ILE A 38 26.18 13.15 -5.42
CA ILE A 38 26.35 11.70 -5.57
C ILE A 38 26.42 11.39 -7.06
N PHE A 39 27.50 10.73 -7.50
CA PHE A 39 27.75 10.42 -8.90
C PHE A 39 28.29 9.01 -9.04
N GLY A 40 28.25 8.44 -10.24
CA GLY A 40 28.82 7.12 -10.48
C GLY A 40 28.64 6.64 -11.91
N GLN A 41 29.11 5.43 -12.15
CA GLN A 41 29.05 4.75 -13.43
C GLN A 41 28.29 3.42 -13.28
N LEU A 42 27.44 3.10 -14.26
CA LEU A 42 26.82 1.79 -14.39
C LEU A 42 27.75 0.83 -15.15
N TYR A 43 27.99 -0.35 -14.58
CA TYR A 43 28.78 -1.43 -15.19
C TYR A 43 27.94 -2.69 -15.40
N ASP A 44 28.24 -3.46 -16.44
CA ASP A 44 27.77 -4.84 -16.56
C ASP A 44 28.54 -5.71 -15.56
N HIS A 45 27.83 -6.41 -14.68
CA HIS A 45 28.43 -7.24 -13.63
C HIS A 45 29.33 -8.36 -14.19
N SER A 46 29.03 -8.90 -15.37
CA SER A 46 29.76 -10.05 -15.93
C SER A 46 31.00 -9.62 -16.70
N SER A 47 30.91 -8.57 -17.53
CA SER A 47 32.04 -8.07 -18.31
C SER A 47 32.90 -7.06 -17.55
N GLN A 48 32.36 -6.43 -16.51
CA GLN A 48 32.97 -5.29 -15.79
C GLN A 48 33.19 -4.05 -16.69
N GLU A 49 32.54 -3.99 -17.85
CA GLU A 49 32.61 -2.87 -18.78
C GLU A 49 31.51 -1.83 -18.47
N PRO A 50 31.78 -0.53 -18.68
CA PRO A 50 30.79 0.52 -18.49
C PRO A 50 29.64 0.40 -19.50
N LEU A 51 28.41 0.66 -19.05
CA LEU A 51 27.21 0.63 -19.88
C LEU A 51 27.03 1.94 -20.67
N ASP A 52 27.97 2.20 -21.60
CA ASP A 52 28.04 3.42 -22.41
C ASP A 52 27.71 3.16 -23.89
N ASP A 53 26.86 2.17 -24.16
CA ASP A 53 26.54 1.74 -25.52
C ASP A 53 25.57 2.69 -26.25
N GLY A 54 25.00 3.68 -25.55
CA GLY A 54 24.04 4.65 -26.09
C GLY A 54 22.67 4.05 -26.44
N LEU A 55 22.47 2.76 -26.15
CA LEU A 55 21.25 2.01 -26.48
C LEU A 55 20.56 1.51 -25.21
N THR A 56 21.33 1.13 -24.20
CA THR A 56 20.84 0.66 -22.92
C THR A 56 20.47 1.86 -22.05
N LYS A 57 19.17 2.02 -21.81
CA LYS A 57 18.65 3.12 -21.00
C LYS A 57 18.36 2.66 -19.58
N PHE A 58 18.65 3.53 -18.62
CA PHE A 58 18.24 3.34 -17.23
C PHE A 58 17.54 4.57 -16.69
N ARG A 59 16.68 4.36 -15.70
CA ARG A 59 16.14 5.41 -14.86
C ARG A 59 16.61 5.20 -13.43
N LEU A 60 17.30 6.18 -12.89
CA LEU A 60 17.76 6.18 -11.50
C LEU A 60 16.79 6.99 -10.64
N TYR A 61 16.50 6.46 -9.47
CA TYR A 61 15.69 7.09 -8.43
C TYR A 61 16.55 7.30 -7.19
N LEU A 62 16.61 8.55 -6.74
CA LEU A 62 17.25 8.95 -5.50
C LEU A 62 16.19 9.13 -4.43
N PHE A 63 16.36 8.45 -3.31
CA PHE A 63 15.52 8.57 -2.12
C PHE A 63 16.31 9.25 -1.00
N LYS A 64 15.70 10.18 -0.27
CA LYS A 64 16.27 10.83 0.92
C LYS A 64 15.57 10.34 2.18
N LYS A 65 16.33 10.02 3.22
CA LYS A 65 15.78 9.67 4.53
C LYS A 65 15.16 10.89 5.18
N HIS A 66 13.90 10.81 5.60
CA HIS A 66 13.22 11.91 6.25
C HIS A 66 13.78 12.11 7.67
N SER A 67 14.30 13.31 7.97
CA SER A 67 14.90 13.65 9.27
C SER A 67 13.95 13.43 10.46
N ARG A 68 12.68 13.83 10.30
CA ARG A 68 11.61 13.56 11.26
C ARG A 68 11.19 12.08 11.30
N PHE A 69 10.67 11.49 10.21
CA PHE A 69 10.01 10.17 10.25
C PHE A 69 10.90 8.94 10.06
N GLY A 70 12.17 9.09 9.69
CA GLY A 70 13.10 7.99 9.47
C GLY A 70 12.85 7.15 8.20
N GLY A 71 11.68 7.27 7.56
CA GLY A 71 11.36 6.62 6.29
C GLY A 71 12.07 7.25 5.08
N TRP A 72 12.19 6.47 4.01
CA TRP A 72 12.80 6.89 2.74
C TRP A 72 11.78 7.56 1.84
N LEU A 73 12.15 8.70 1.25
CA LEU A 73 11.28 9.47 0.38
C LEU A 73 11.88 9.71 -0.97
N PHE A 74 11.07 9.54 -2.01
CA PHE A 74 11.44 9.94 -3.34
C PHE A 74 11.92 11.40 -3.33
N HIS A 75 13.14 11.62 -3.79
CA HIS A 75 13.78 12.93 -3.83
C HIS A 75 13.85 13.45 -5.27
N ILE A 76 14.45 12.68 -6.17
CA ILE A 76 14.59 13.04 -7.58
C ILE A 76 14.85 11.77 -8.41
N SER A 77 14.54 11.81 -9.71
CA SER A 77 14.91 10.76 -10.65
C SER A 77 15.58 11.36 -11.89
N MET A 78 16.35 10.54 -12.59
CA MET A 78 16.95 10.89 -13.87
C MET A 78 16.97 9.70 -14.81
N GLU A 79 16.96 9.98 -16.10
CA GLU A 79 17.18 9.00 -17.15
C GLU A 79 18.60 9.13 -17.67
N ILE A 80 19.23 7.99 -17.94
CA ILE A 80 20.63 7.91 -18.38
C ILE A 80 20.76 6.93 -19.55
N GLU A 81 21.58 7.32 -20.54
CA GLU A 81 21.84 6.55 -21.77
C GLU A 81 23.34 6.28 -21.98
N GLN A 82 24.22 6.92 -21.19
CA GLN A 82 25.68 6.83 -21.33
C GLN A 82 26.34 6.37 -20.03
N GLY A 83 25.65 5.53 -19.24
CA GLY A 83 26.11 4.86 -18.02
C GLY A 83 26.54 5.74 -16.83
N PHE A 84 27.06 6.94 -17.06
CA PHE A 84 27.44 7.93 -16.05
C PHE A 84 26.22 8.69 -15.55
N TYR A 85 26.19 8.99 -14.25
CA TYR A 85 25.13 9.77 -13.63
C TYR A 85 25.66 10.71 -12.53
N GLU A 86 24.96 11.82 -12.29
CA GLU A 86 25.32 12.78 -11.25
C GLU A 86 24.07 13.48 -10.66
N PHE A 87 23.81 13.24 -9.37
CA PHE A 87 22.87 14.03 -8.57
C PHE A 87 23.62 15.12 -7.81
N SER A 88 23.39 16.39 -8.19
CA SER A 88 24.08 17.56 -7.62
C SER A 88 23.15 18.49 -6.84
N GLY A 89 23.72 19.24 -5.88
CA GLY A 89 23.01 20.21 -5.05
C GLY A 89 22.25 19.57 -3.87
N LEU A 90 22.70 18.39 -3.43
CA LEU A 90 22.11 17.62 -2.36
C LEU A 90 22.47 18.21 -0.99
N GLU A 91 21.50 18.22 -0.08
CA GLU A 91 21.72 18.61 1.31
C GLU A 91 22.43 17.49 2.09
N THR A 92 22.96 17.81 3.27
CA THR A 92 23.43 16.78 4.20
C THR A 92 22.28 15.85 4.59
N GLY A 93 22.54 14.55 4.66
CA GLY A 93 21.52 13.56 4.96
C GLY A 93 21.90 12.16 4.46
N GLN A 94 20.95 11.23 4.63
CA GLN A 94 21.10 9.86 4.14
C GLN A 94 20.28 9.67 2.88
N TYR A 95 20.85 8.94 1.92
CA TYR A 95 20.30 8.74 0.58
C TYR A 95 20.39 7.27 0.16
N ILE A 96 19.45 6.80 -0.65
CA ILE A 96 19.53 5.50 -1.34
C ILE A 96 19.28 5.72 -2.82
N ILE A 97 20.06 5.05 -3.66
CA ILE A 97 19.94 5.10 -5.13
C ILE A 97 19.49 3.75 -5.63
N TYR A 98 18.55 3.80 -6.56
CA TYR A 98 17.91 2.65 -7.17
C TYR A 98 17.91 2.82 -8.69
N ALA A 99 18.29 1.79 -9.44
CA ALA A 99 18.40 1.82 -10.89
C ALA A 99 17.41 0.84 -11.53
N ILE A 100 16.66 1.31 -12.52
CA ILE A 100 15.69 0.51 -13.30
C ILE A 100 16.07 0.57 -14.77
N TRP A 101 16.25 -0.58 -15.41
CA TRP A 101 16.43 -0.66 -16.85
C TRP A 101 15.16 -0.23 -17.60
N GLN A 102 15.31 0.51 -18.69
CA GLN A 102 14.20 0.95 -19.53
C GLN A 102 14.24 0.20 -20.87
N PRO A 103 13.12 -0.44 -21.29
CA PRO A 103 13.03 -1.06 -22.61
C PRO A 103 13.28 -0.05 -23.75
N SER A 104 13.91 -0.52 -24.83
CA SER A 104 14.08 0.29 -26.04
C SER A 104 12.72 0.68 -26.65
N GLU A 105 12.66 1.85 -27.30
CA GLU A 105 11.48 2.30 -28.02
C GLU A 105 11.28 1.51 -29.33
N GLU A 106 12.34 0.91 -29.87
CA GLU A 106 12.30 0.13 -31.10
C GLU A 106 11.70 -1.25 -30.85
N SER A 107 10.65 -1.59 -31.60
CA SER A 107 9.88 -2.83 -31.36
C SER A 107 10.67 -4.13 -31.51
N GLU A 108 11.73 -4.13 -32.33
CA GLU A 108 12.54 -5.32 -32.61
C GLU A 108 13.61 -5.59 -31.54
N THR A 109 14.18 -4.53 -30.97
CA THR A 109 15.26 -4.59 -29.96
C THR A 109 14.78 -4.24 -28.55
N LYS A 110 13.47 -4.03 -28.38
CA LYS A 110 12.81 -3.54 -27.16
C LYS A 110 13.29 -4.20 -25.87
N TYR A 111 13.54 -5.51 -25.93
CA TYR A 111 13.87 -6.35 -24.78
C TYR A 111 15.28 -6.95 -24.86
N ASP A 112 16.11 -6.44 -25.77
CA ASP A 112 17.49 -6.86 -25.89
C ASP A 112 18.32 -6.24 -24.76
N ASN A 113 19.32 -6.99 -24.26
CA ASN A 113 20.19 -6.56 -23.17
C ASN A 113 19.43 -6.03 -21.94
N ALA A 114 18.38 -6.74 -21.53
CA ALA A 114 17.65 -6.39 -20.33
C ALA A 114 18.51 -6.59 -19.08
N TYR A 115 18.38 -5.69 -18.10
CA TYR A 115 19.06 -5.78 -16.81
C TYR A 115 18.06 -5.90 -15.67
N LEU A 116 18.49 -6.57 -14.60
CA LEU A 116 17.74 -6.61 -13.36
C LEU A 116 17.82 -5.24 -12.69
N THR A 117 16.73 -4.92 -12.03
CA THR A 117 16.62 -3.77 -11.16
C THR A 117 17.45 -3.96 -9.89
N ASP A 118 18.15 -2.90 -9.46
CA ASP A 118 19.21 -2.98 -8.45
C ASP A 118 19.29 -1.71 -7.56
N PHE A 119 19.76 -1.86 -6.32
CA PHE A 119 20.13 -0.75 -5.44
C PHE A 119 21.64 -0.57 -5.45
N TRP A 120 22.09 0.68 -5.31
CA TRP A 120 23.49 0.89 -5.01
C TRP A 120 23.83 0.25 -3.66
N SER A 121 24.92 -0.50 -3.61
CA SER A 121 25.42 -1.17 -2.41
C SER A 121 26.93 -0.91 -2.24
N PRO A 122 27.43 -0.71 -1.00
CA PRO A 122 28.86 -0.54 -0.74
C PRO A 122 29.71 -1.73 -1.23
N ASN A 123 29.12 -2.93 -1.31
CA ASN A 123 29.82 -4.14 -1.74
C ASN A 123 29.71 -4.39 -3.25
N GLY A 124 28.98 -3.54 -3.98
CA GLY A 124 28.88 -3.57 -5.43
C GLY A 124 27.98 -4.67 -6.03
N ASP A 125 27.47 -5.64 -5.27
CA ASP A 125 26.63 -6.73 -5.80
C ASP A 125 25.38 -6.92 -4.93
N TYR A 126 24.26 -6.32 -5.33
CA TYR A 126 22.99 -6.41 -4.60
C TYR A 126 21.81 -6.70 -5.52
N THR A 127 21.72 -7.93 -6.05
CA THR A 127 20.49 -8.27 -6.79
C THR A 127 19.28 -8.19 -5.88
N CYS A 128 18.36 -7.29 -6.21
CA CYS A 128 17.18 -6.99 -5.43
C CYS A 128 16.28 -8.23 -5.28
N ARG A 129 16.19 -8.83 -4.08
CA ARG A 129 15.45 -10.10 -3.87
C ARG A 129 14.78 -10.22 -2.48
N PRO A 130 13.56 -9.70 -2.25
CA PRO A 130 12.88 -8.55 -2.83
C PRO A 130 13.53 -7.23 -2.39
N CYS A 131 13.10 -6.14 -3.03
CA CYS A 131 13.61 -4.80 -2.78
C CYS A 131 13.11 -4.24 -1.45
N GLU A 132 13.96 -4.27 -0.42
CA GLU A 132 13.74 -3.55 0.84
C GLU A 132 14.81 -2.47 1.02
N PHE A 133 14.39 -1.28 1.43
CA PHE A 133 15.33 -0.23 1.84
C PHE A 133 16.00 -0.64 3.16
N ASN A 134 17.27 -1.01 3.09
CA ASN A 134 18.12 -1.30 4.24
C ASN A 134 19.10 -0.12 4.46
N GLN A 135 19.35 0.24 5.72
CA GLN A 135 20.33 1.25 6.11
C GLN A 135 21.76 0.94 5.64
N GLU A 136 22.12 -0.32 5.40
CA GLU A 136 23.41 -0.71 4.81
C GLU A 136 23.61 -0.16 3.39
N LEU A 137 22.52 0.16 2.68
CA LEU A 137 22.54 0.79 1.35
C LEU A 137 22.64 2.33 1.43
N ALA A 138 22.60 2.90 2.64
CA ALA A 138 22.49 4.35 2.83
C ALA A 138 23.82 5.08 2.58
N ILE A 139 23.81 5.94 1.56
CA ILE A 139 24.86 6.93 1.31
C ILE A 139 24.65 8.10 2.27
N THR A 140 25.67 8.47 3.03
CA THR A 140 25.59 9.58 3.99
C THR A 140 26.42 10.77 3.53
N LEU A 141 25.75 11.88 3.21
CA LEU A 141 26.38 13.16 2.90
C LEU A 141 26.47 14.02 4.17
N THR A 142 27.65 14.57 4.43
CA THR A 142 27.93 15.42 5.60
C THR A 142 28.59 16.72 5.15
N GLU A 143 28.76 17.68 6.05
CA GLU A 143 29.49 18.91 5.73
C GLU A 143 30.94 18.64 5.27
N SER A 144 31.57 17.58 5.81
CA SER A 144 32.92 17.15 5.43
C SER A 144 32.98 16.19 4.23
N THR A 145 31.85 15.59 3.85
CA THR A 145 31.75 14.60 2.77
C THR A 145 30.65 15.05 1.83
N GLN A 146 31.01 16.01 0.98
CA GLN A 146 30.08 16.60 0.02
C GLN A 146 29.99 15.76 -1.26
N ASP A 147 31.04 15.04 -1.64
CA ASP A 147 31.04 14.18 -2.83
C ASP A 147 31.03 12.70 -2.44
N PHE A 148 30.20 11.90 -3.11
CA PHE A 148 30.17 10.46 -2.95
C PHE A 148 30.08 9.74 -4.31
N GLN A 149 31.01 8.82 -4.57
CA GLN A 149 31.00 7.98 -5.77
C GLN A 149 30.26 6.67 -5.51
N ALA A 150 29.27 6.36 -6.34
CA ALA A 150 28.34 5.25 -6.18
C ALA A 150 28.21 4.45 -7.49
N ASP A 151 29.19 3.59 -7.78
CA ASP A 151 29.16 2.76 -8.98
C ASP A 151 28.23 1.54 -8.81
N PHE A 152 27.53 1.16 -9.88
CA PHE A 152 26.63 -0.01 -9.90
C PHE A 152 27.24 -1.17 -10.69
N GLN A 153 27.01 -2.41 -10.24
CA GLN A 153 27.26 -3.61 -11.03
C GLN A 153 25.94 -4.30 -11.36
N LEU A 154 25.43 -4.05 -12.56
CA LEU A 154 24.11 -4.50 -12.97
C LEU A 154 24.20 -5.87 -13.63
N ARG A 155 23.33 -6.78 -13.19
CA ARG A 155 23.25 -8.14 -13.76
C ARG A 155 22.22 -8.18 -14.88
N LYS A 156 22.53 -8.90 -15.95
CA LYS A 156 21.57 -9.16 -17.03
C LYS A 156 20.37 -9.95 -16.53
N ALA A 157 19.21 -9.59 -17.03
CA ALA A 157 17.94 -10.28 -16.80
C ALA A 157 17.60 -11.16 -18.00
N SER A 158 16.72 -12.13 -17.76
CA SER A 158 16.01 -12.86 -18.80
C SER A 158 14.58 -12.36 -18.89
N VAL A 159 14.07 -12.25 -20.11
CA VAL A 159 12.73 -11.75 -20.39
C VAL A 159 11.82 -12.93 -20.69
N LEU A 160 10.96 -13.25 -19.74
CA LEU A 160 9.94 -14.29 -19.91
C LEU A 160 8.65 -13.65 -20.46
N SER A 161 8.26 -14.06 -21.66
CA SER A 161 7.00 -13.65 -22.31
C SER A 161 5.94 -14.74 -22.16
N LEU A 162 4.86 -14.40 -21.46
CA LEU A 162 3.69 -15.24 -21.27
C LEU A 162 2.55 -14.79 -22.16
N LEU A 163 2.09 -15.65 -23.07
CA LEU A 163 0.89 -15.35 -23.86
C LEU A 163 -0.35 -15.65 -23.01
N LEU A 164 -1.03 -14.60 -22.56
CA LEU A 164 -2.28 -14.68 -21.82
C LEU A 164 -3.47 -14.57 -22.78
N LYS A 165 -4.50 -15.37 -22.53
CA LYS A 165 -5.79 -15.27 -23.21
C LYS A 165 -6.87 -14.92 -22.19
N THR A 166 -7.65 -13.87 -22.44
CA THR A 166 -8.76 -13.45 -21.56
C THR A 166 -9.89 -12.81 -22.34
N ASP A 167 -11.13 -12.99 -21.88
CA ASP A 167 -12.33 -12.35 -22.40
C ASP A 167 -12.68 -11.06 -21.63
N GLU A 168 -11.96 -10.75 -20.54
CA GLU A 168 -12.21 -9.58 -19.67
C GLU A 168 -11.09 -8.52 -19.74
N TYR A 169 -11.51 -7.28 -20.04
CA TYR A 169 -10.67 -6.11 -20.30
C TYR A 169 -10.13 -5.40 -19.03
N ASP A 170 -10.98 -5.12 -18.03
CA ASP A 170 -10.61 -4.26 -16.88
C ASP A 170 -9.69 -4.95 -15.86
N SER A 171 -9.68 -6.28 -15.88
CA SER A 171 -9.01 -7.12 -14.91
C SER A 171 -7.52 -7.37 -15.19
N LEU A 172 -7.03 -6.92 -16.34
CA LEU A 172 -5.62 -6.98 -16.75
C LEU A 172 -4.77 -5.81 -16.23
N SER A 173 -5.40 -4.81 -15.60
CA SER A 173 -4.71 -3.66 -15.01
C SER A 173 -3.73 -4.05 -13.87
N ILE A 174 -3.81 -5.29 -13.40
CA ILE A 174 -2.95 -5.90 -12.39
C ILE A 174 -2.42 -7.20 -12.99
N GLY A 175 -1.23 -7.16 -13.62
CA GLY A 175 -0.62 -8.36 -14.24
C GLY A 175 -0.48 -9.54 -13.26
N PRO A 176 -0.27 -10.77 -13.75
CA PRO A 176 -0.15 -11.93 -12.88
C PRO A 176 1.00 -11.74 -11.89
N PRO A 177 0.80 -11.99 -10.59
CA PRO A 177 1.86 -11.81 -9.61
C PRO A 177 2.95 -12.87 -9.79
N VAL A 178 4.21 -12.42 -9.85
CA VAL A 178 5.39 -13.28 -9.80
C VAL A 178 5.86 -13.38 -8.35
N TYR A 179 6.10 -14.60 -7.89
CA TYR A 179 6.64 -14.85 -6.57
C TYR A 179 7.94 -15.66 -6.67
N SER A 180 8.94 -15.33 -5.87
CA SER A 180 10.06 -16.21 -5.56
C SER A 180 9.78 -16.98 -4.27
N ILE A 181 10.36 -18.15 -4.11
CA ILE A 181 10.33 -18.86 -2.82
C ILE A 181 11.76 -19.10 -2.36
N ASP A 182 12.13 -18.52 -1.21
CA ASP A 182 13.42 -18.71 -0.56
C ASP A 182 13.25 -19.38 0.83
N LYS A 183 14.34 -19.53 1.60
CA LYS A 183 14.30 -20.11 2.97
C LYS A 183 13.40 -19.34 3.96
N SER A 184 13.07 -18.09 3.66
CA SER A 184 12.21 -17.22 4.47
C SER A 184 10.76 -17.14 3.98
N GLY A 185 10.39 -17.86 2.91
CA GLY A 185 9.02 -18.02 2.44
C GLY A 185 8.76 -17.51 1.02
N ILE A 186 7.49 -17.34 0.68
CA ILE A 186 7.04 -16.81 -0.62
C ILE A 186 7.18 -15.29 -0.60
N LYS A 187 8.02 -14.73 -1.48
CA LYS A 187 8.22 -13.30 -1.63
C LYS A 187 7.77 -12.83 -3.02
N ARG A 188 7.17 -11.65 -3.11
CA ARG A 188 6.81 -11.01 -4.40
C ARG A 188 8.01 -10.17 -4.83
N GLY A 189 8.54 -10.34 -6.04
CA GLY A 189 9.85 -9.73 -6.28
C GLY A 189 10.39 -9.70 -7.70
N TYR A 190 9.54 -9.67 -8.74
CA TYR A 190 10.05 -9.51 -10.10
C TYR A 190 9.25 -8.49 -10.89
N GLU A 191 9.94 -7.79 -11.80
CA GLU A 191 9.43 -6.63 -12.54
C GLU A 191 8.55 -7.07 -13.73
N PHE A 192 7.38 -6.42 -13.85
CA PHE A 192 6.44 -6.62 -14.94
C PHE A 192 6.59 -5.48 -15.96
N LEU A 193 6.93 -5.82 -17.20
CA LEU A 193 7.36 -4.85 -18.20
C LEU A 193 6.24 -4.23 -19.03
N ASP A 194 5.07 -4.88 -19.11
CA ASP A 194 4.02 -4.46 -20.02
C ASP A 194 3.01 -3.53 -19.33
N ASN A 195 2.79 -2.37 -19.95
CA ASN A 195 1.78 -1.41 -19.53
C ASN A 195 0.54 -1.53 -20.43
N PHE A 196 -0.56 -2.00 -19.87
CA PHE A 196 -1.81 -2.16 -20.60
C PHE A 196 -2.69 -0.93 -20.44
N TYR A 197 -2.37 0.16 -21.15
CA TYR A 197 -3.31 1.26 -21.37
C TYR A 197 -4.17 0.94 -22.59
N PHE A 198 -5.18 0.10 -22.41
CA PHE A 198 -6.20 -0.04 -23.45
C PHE A 198 -7.22 1.08 -23.31
N ASN A 199 -7.68 1.67 -24.41
CA ASN A 199 -8.90 2.49 -24.38
C ASN A 199 -10.10 1.59 -24.11
N LYS A 200 -11.13 2.10 -23.41
CA LYS A 200 -12.33 1.41 -22.89
C LYS A 200 -13.28 0.86 -23.96
N THR A 201 -12.74 0.42 -25.09
CA THR A 201 -13.44 -0.09 -26.25
C THR A 201 -13.66 -1.59 -26.08
N ILE A 202 -14.91 -2.01 -26.14
CA ILE A 202 -15.35 -3.40 -26.03
C ILE A 202 -14.81 -4.18 -27.23
N TYR A 203 -14.01 -5.23 -26.98
CA TYR A 203 -13.68 -6.22 -27.99
C TYR A 203 -14.62 -7.42 -27.85
N PRO A 204 -15.29 -7.87 -28.93
CA PRO A 204 -16.20 -9.02 -28.90
C PRO A 204 -15.47 -10.38 -28.92
N GLU A 205 -14.14 -10.39 -28.97
CA GLU A 205 -13.30 -11.60 -29.12
C GLU A 205 -12.30 -11.73 -27.96
N PRO A 206 -11.82 -12.95 -27.64
CA PRO A 206 -10.77 -13.18 -26.66
C PRO A 206 -9.53 -12.33 -26.99
N ILE A 207 -9.05 -11.59 -26.02
CA ILE A 207 -7.85 -10.77 -26.15
C ILE A 207 -6.64 -11.64 -25.83
N TRP A 208 -5.67 -11.63 -26.73
CA TRP A 208 -4.38 -12.26 -26.56
C TRP A 208 -3.34 -11.20 -26.22
N LEU A 209 -2.63 -11.38 -25.11
CA LEU A 209 -1.67 -10.40 -24.61
C LEU A 209 -0.38 -11.07 -24.18
N TYR A 210 0.74 -10.41 -24.41
CA TYR A 210 2.00 -10.81 -23.81
C TYR A 210 2.14 -10.15 -22.45
N ALA A 211 2.37 -10.97 -21.43
CA ALA A 211 2.79 -10.56 -20.10
C ALA A 211 4.29 -10.86 -19.97
N ARG A 212 5.11 -9.81 -19.89
CA ARG A 212 6.57 -9.94 -19.85
C ARG A 212 7.15 -9.65 -18.47
N PHE A 213 8.11 -10.47 -18.07
CA PHE A 213 8.75 -10.42 -16.76
C PHE A 213 10.26 -10.39 -16.89
N LEU A 214 10.93 -9.56 -16.07
CA LEU A 214 12.37 -9.62 -15.87
C LEU A 214 12.70 -10.58 -14.74
N LEU A 215 13.44 -11.64 -15.06
CA LEU A 215 13.78 -12.71 -14.13
C LEU A 215 15.29 -12.94 -14.13
N PRO A 216 15.93 -13.17 -12.95
CA PRO A 216 17.30 -13.67 -12.90
C PRO A 216 17.38 -15.08 -13.47
N GLU A 217 18.60 -15.55 -13.72
CA GLU A 217 18.85 -16.96 -14.00
C GLU A 217 18.33 -17.87 -12.88
N GLY A 218 17.76 -19.02 -13.24
CA GLY A 218 17.20 -19.96 -12.27
C GLY A 218 16.15 -20.92 -12.84
N GLU A 219 15.69 -21.83 -11.98
CA GLU A 219 14.54 -22.71 -12.24
C GLU A 219 13.24 -21.99 -11.88
N TYR A 220 12.29 -21.99 -12.82
CA TYR A 220 10.98 -21.40 -12.63
C TYR A 220 9.88 -22.38 -13.01
N ARG A 221 8.71 -22.18 -12.41
CA ARG A 221 7.50 -22.94 -12.69
C ARG A 221 6.31 -22.03 -12.84
N ILE A 222 5.50 -22.28 -13.87
CA ILE A 222 4.25 -21.56 -14.12
C ILE A 222 3.08 -22.48 -13.79
N TYR A 223 2.12 -21.95 -13.03
CA TYR A 223 0.90 -22.64 -12.64
C TYR A 223 -0.33 -21.82 -13.00
N SER A 224 -1.39 -22.51 -13.42
CA SER A 224 -2.77 -22.01 -13.43
C SER A 224 -3.50 -22.62 -12.24
N GLU A 225 -4.03 -21.82 -11.32
CA GLU A 225 -4.98 -22.30 -10.31
C GLU A 225 -6.41 -21.98 -10.77
N ASN A 226 -7.40 -22.75 -10.29
CA ASN A 226 -8.80 -22.45 -10.58
C ASN A 226 -9.23 -21.13 -9.94
N GLY A 227 -9.91 -20.31 -10.72
CA GLY A 227 -10.45 -19.01 -10.35
C GLY A 227 -9.71 -17.81 -10.95
N ARG A 228 -10.29 -16.61 -10.79
CA ARG A 228 -9.84 -15.36 -11.44
C ARG A 228 -8.33 -15.09 -11.27
N PHE A 229 -7.61 -14.88 -12.38
CA PHE A 229 -6.20 -14.41 -12.45
C PHE A 229 -5.15 -15.22 -11.69
N LYS A 230 -5.36 -16.52 -11.46
CA LYS A 230 -4.36 -17.31 -10.75
C LYS A 230 -3.36 -17.94 -11.71
N GLY A 231 -2.60 -17.09 -12.40
CA GLY A 231 -1.31 -17.47 -12.97
C GLY A 231 -0.22 -17.16 -11.95
N ARG A 232 0.49 -18.17 -11.44
CA ARG A 232 1.67 -17.94 -10.57
C ARG A 232 2.92 -18.37 -11.30
N ILE A 233 3.92 -17.51 -11.28
CA ILE A 233 5.30 -17.88 -11.61
C ILE A 233 6.02 -18.01 -10.27
N LEU A 234 6.57 -19.19 -10.01
CA LEU A 234 7.34 -19.50 -8.82
C LEU A 234 8.80 -19.71 -9.22
N GLY A 235 9.70 -18.85 -8.73
CA GLY A 235 11.14 -19.11 -8.76
C GLY A 235 11.54 -20.05 -7.62
N ILE A 236 12.33 -21.08 -7.92
CA ILE A 236 12.85 -22.04 -6.94
C ILE A 236 14.34 -21.81 -6.77
N ASP A 237 14.76 -21.39 -5.58
CA ASP A 237 16.18 -21.41 -5.21
C ASP A 237 16.56 -22.84 -4.78
N ASP A 238 17.76 -23.31 -5.16
CA ASP A 238 18.34 -24.66 -4.92
C ASP A 238 18.41 -25.12 -3.45
N ASN A 239 17.92 -24.32 -2.51
CA ASN A 239 18.16 -24.45 -1.07
C ASN A 239 16.90 -24.48 -0.19
N CYS A 240 15.71 -24.64 -0.78
CA CYS A 240 14.45 -24.68 -0.04
C CYS A 240 13.85 -26.10 0.08
N GLN A 241 14.09 -26.79 1.20
CA GLN A 241 13.51 -28.11 1.48
C GLN A 241 12.00 -28.07 1.85
N SER A 242 11.48 -26.96 2.37
CA SER A 242 10.07 -26.81 2.79
C SER A 242 9.12 -26.46 1.64
N CYS A 243 9.67 -25.97 0.52
CA CYS A 243 8.93 -25.49 -0.65
C CYS A 243 8.18 -26.60 -1.39
N GLU A 244 8.68 -27.85 -1.34
CA GLU A 244 8.03 -28.99 -1.99
C GLU A 244 6.58 -29.20 -1.52
N SER A 245 6.26 -28.91 -0.27
CA SER A 245 4.92 -29.15 0.30
C SER A 245 3.84 -28.16 -0.18
N LEU A 246 4.22 -26.91 -0.47
CA LEU A 246 3.33 -25.85 -0.96
C LEU A 246 3.12 -25.92 -2.49
N VAL A 247 4.11 -26.44 -3.21
CA VAL A 247 4.12 -26.54 -4.68
C VAL A 247 3.41 -27.81 -5.19
N ARG A 248 3.24 -28.83 -4.32
CA ARG A 248 2.78 -30.18 -4.69
C ARG A 248 1.31 -30.32 -5.15
N SER A 249 0.45 -29.31 -5.03
CA SER A 249 -0.94 -29.43 -5.49
C SER A 249 -1.16 -29.15 -6.98
N GLY A 250 -0.12 -28.79 -7.75
CA GLY A 250 -0.23 -28.57 -9.20
C GLY A 250 0.94 -29.18 -9.99
N MET A 251 0.66 -29.72 -11.18
CA MET A 251 1.68 -30.12 -12.17
C MET A 251 1.96 -28.91 -13.09
N GLY A 252 2.87 -28.04 -12.67
CA GLY A 252 3.33 -26.90 -13.49
C GLY A 252 4.49 -27.30 -14.39
N ASN A 253 4.63 -26.64 -15.54
CA ASN A 253 5.78 -26.86 -16.41
C ASN A 253 7.02 -26.20 -15.80
N VAL A 254 8.11 -26.97 -15.70
CA VAL A 254 9.43 -26.49 -15.28
C VAL A 254 10.15 -25.90 -16.49
N PHE A 255 10.78 -24.74 -16.31
CA PHE A 255 11.64 -24.14 -17.30
C PHE A 255 12.86 -23.51 -16.63
N MET A 256 13.97 -23.54 -17.36
CA MET A 256 15.25 -22.99 -16.94
C MET A 256 15.53 -21.72 -17.73
N LEU A 257 15.83 -20.63 -17.03
CA LEU A 257 16.31 -19.41 -17.65
C LEU A 257 17.82 -19.32 -17.46
N SER A 258 18.57 -19.26 -18.56
CA SER A 258 19.96 -18.78 -18.56
C SER A 258 19.96 -17.26 -18.65
N GLY A 259 20.96 -16.57 -18.08
CA GLY A 259 21.05 -15.11 -18.16
C GLY A 259 21.01 -14.55 -19.58
N ASN A 260 20.39 -13.38 -19.76
CA ASN A 260 20.19 -12.68 -21.04
C ASN A 260 19.39 -13.49 -22.09
N GLN A 261 18.41 -14.27 -21.64
CA GLN A 261 17.54 -15.07 -22.52
C GLN A 261 16.17 -14.43 -22.67
N GLN A 262 15.65 -14.40 -23.90
CA GLN A 262 14.23 -14.17 -24.15
C GLN A 262 13.54 -15.52 -24.36
N MET A 263 12.50 -15.81 -23.56
CA MET A 263 11.74 -17.06 -23.65
C MET A 263 10.25 -16.76 -23.77
N THR A 264 9.60 -17.36 -24.76
CA THR A 264 8.13 -17.36 -24.86
C THR A 264 7.60 -18.72 -24.45
N VAL A 265 6.73 -18.74 -23.44
CA VAL A 265 6.10 -19.98 -22.95
C VAL A 265 4.69 -20.14 -23.54
N PRO A 266 4.16 -21.38 -23.63
CA PRO A 266 2.83 -21.66 -24.17
C PRO A 266 1.73 -20.84 -23.51
N SER A 267 0.63 -20.63 -24.22
CA SER A 267 -0.43 -19.76 -23.76
C SER A 267 -1.07 -20.23 -22.47
N LEU A 268 -1.23 -19.31 -21.53
CA LEU A 268 -2.01 -19.50 -20.31
C LEU A 268 -3.44 -19.00 -20.57
N ASP A 269 -4.40 -19.93 -20.67
CA ASP A 269 -5.81 -19.56 -20.78
C ASP A 269 -6.33 -19.14 -19.41
N LEU A 270 -6.64 -17.86 -19.26
CA LEU A 270 -7.22 -17.30 -18.03
C LEU A 270 -8.76 -17.36 -18.06
N ASN A 271 -9.37 -17.76 -19.18
CA ASN A 271 -10.81 -17.99 -19.32
C ASN A 271 -11.19 -19.33 -18.70
N GLN A 272 -11.10 -19.41 -17.37
CA GLN A 272 -11.72 -20.48 -16.61
C GLN A 272 -13.24 -20.27 -16.55
N PRO A 273 -14.06 -21.32 -16.44
CA PRO A 273 -15.51 -21.18 -16.35
C PRO A 273 -15.91 -20.32 -15.15
N TYR A 274 -16.55 -19.17 -15.39
CA TYR A 274 -16.94 -18.22 -14.35
C TYR A 274 -18.46 -18.09 -14.24
N GLY A 275 -18.93 -17.78 -13.04
CA GLY A 275 -20.31 -17.38 -12.81
C GLY A 275 -20.55 -15.89 -13.07
N VAL A 276 -21.83 -15.51 -13.17
CA VAL A 276 -22.27 -14.15 -13.48
C VAL A 276 -23.38 -13.73 -12.52
N ILE A 277 -23.32 -12.51 -11.99
CA ILE A 277 -24.46 -11.87 -11.31
C ILE A 277 -25.08 -10.85 -12.27
N SER A 278 -26.40 -10.86 -12.41
CA SER A 278 -27.13 -9.94 -13.29
C SER A 278 -28.33 -9.35 -12.56
N GLY A 279 -28.59 -8.06 -12.76
CA GLY A 279 -29.70 -7.36 -12.10
C GLY A 279 -29.98 -5.98 -12.67
N THR A 280 -30.90 -5.26 -12.01
CA THR A 280 -31.30 -3.91 -12.36
C THR A 280 -31.18 -3.01 -11.14
N SER A 281 -30.50 -1.87 -11.29
CA SER A 281 -30.47 -0.79 -10.30
C SER A 281 -31.49 0.25 -10.71
N LYS A 282 -32.32 0.70 -9.77
CA LYS A 282 -33.19 1.84 -10.05
C LYS A 282 -32.35 3.12 -10.14
N THR A 283 -31.45 3.43 -9.21
CA THR A 283 -30.73 4.73 -9.18
C THR A 283 -29.62 4.83 -10.25
N LEU A 284 -29.63 5.89 -11.08
CA LEU A 284 -28.88 6.00 -12.34
C LEU A 284 -27.34 6.09 -12.24
N GLN A 285 -26.72 6.09 -11.06
CA GLN A 285 -25.26 6.29 -10.93
C GLN A 285 -24.60 5.52 -9.77
N MET A 286 -25.32 4.62 -9.10
CA MET A 286 -24.68 3.74 -8.11
C MET A 286 -23.98 2.59 -8.81
N LYS A 287 -22.69 2.41 -8.53
CA LYS A 287 -21.88 1.35 -9.15
C LYS A 287 -21.86 0.13 -8.24
N PRO A 288 -22.41 -1.02 -8.66
CA PRO A 288 -22.27 -2.27 -7.92
C PRO A 288 -20.80 -2.69 -7.85
N ASN A 289 -20.28 -2.91 -6.65
CA ASN A 289 -19.01 -3.53 -6.35
C ASN A 289 -19.26 -4.81 -5.54
N LEU A 290 -18.39 -5.80 -5.69
CA LEU A 290 -18.51 -7.07 -4.98
C LEU A 290 -17.57 -7.11 -3.78
N MET A 291 -18.04 -7.74 -2.70
CA MET A 291 -17.21 -8.19 -1.60
C MET A 291 -17.28 -9.71 -1.53
N ASP A 292 -16.11 -10.35 -1.58
CA ASP A 292 -15.93 -11.80 -1.45
C ASP A 292 -15.79 -12.15 0.04
N PHE A 293 -16.59 -13.09 0.55
CA PHE A 293 -16.66 -13.42 1.97
C PHE A 293 -15.44 -14.22 2.46
N ASP A 294 -14.83 -15.04 1.60
CA ASP A 294 -13.68 -15.87 1.97
C ASP A 294 -12.35 -15.09 1.90
N ARG A 295 -12.38 -13.86 1.39
CA ARG A 295 -11.21 -13.01 1.20
C ARG A 295 -11.58 -11.60 1.63
N VAL A 296 -11.19 -11.21 2.84
CA VAL A 296 -11.20 -9.81 3.30
C VAL A 296 -10.15 -9.00 2.53
N VAL A 297 -10.33 -8.88 1.21
CA VAL A 297 -9.52 -8.05 0.33
C VAL A 297 -10.47 -7.00 -0.25
N PRO A 298 -10.34 -5.73 0.13
CA PRO A 298 -11.10 -4.69 -0.51
C PRO A 298 -10.57 -4.51 -1.95
N PHE A 299 -11.45 -4.15 -2.88
CA PHE A 299 -11.15 -3.72 -4.26
C PHE A 299 -11.06 -4.76 -5.38
N VAL A 300 -11.91 -5.79 -5.39
CA VAL A 300 -12.30 -6.38 -6.68
C VAL A 300 -13.46 -5.55 -7.23
N LYS A 301 -13.17 -4.59 -8.12
CA LYS A 301 -14.22 -3.99 -8.96
C LYS A 301 -14.51 -4.99 -10.09
N PRO A 302 -15.61 -5.76 -10.04
CA PRO A 302 -16.02 -6.54 -11.21
C PRO A 302 -16.23 -5.59 -12.40
N THR A 303 -16.02 -6.09 -13.61
CA THR A 303 -16.37 -5.35 -14.83
C THR A 303 -17.88 -5.17 -14.84
N ILE A 304 -18.35 -3.95 -14.59
CA ILE A 304 -19.78 -3.63 -14.64
C ILE A 304 -20.13 -3.34 -16.09
N TYR A 305 -20.76 -4.30 -16.77
CA TYR A 305 -21.41 -4.02 -18.05
C TYR A 305 -22.75 -3.35 -17.77
N SER A 306 -22.76 -2.04 -17.56
CA SER A 306 -23.96 -1.23 -17.74
C SER A 306 -24.02 -0.82 -19.21
N GLY A 307 -25.02 -1.31 -19.95
CA GLY A 307 -25.29 -0.74 -21.28
C GLY A 307 -25.45 0.76 -21.13
N ASN A 308 -24.82 1.55 -22.00
CA ASN A 308 -25.04 2.99 -22.12
C ASN A 308 -26.50 3.23 -22.55
N ASN A 309 -27.43 3.12 -21.61
CA ASN A 309 -28.78 3.60 -21.81
C ASN A 309 -28.98 4.76 -20.86
N SER A 310 -29.22 5.92 -21.45
CA SER A 310 -29.80 7.12 -20.82
C SER A 310 -31.18 6.89 -20.20
N ASP A 311 -31.70 5.66 -20.22
CA ASP A 311 -33.01 5.29 -19.73
C ASP A 311 -32.92 4.58 -18.37
N TYR A 312 -33.50 5.23 -17.36
CA TYR A 312 -33.77 4.69 -16.03
C TYR A 312 -34.86 3.60 -16.11
N PRO A 313 -34.71 2.41 -15.50
CA PRO A 313 -33.63 1.93 -14.61
C PRO A 313 -32.45 1.25 -15.34
N SER A 314 -31.26 1.22 -14.72
CA SER A 314 -30.01 0.71 -15.33
C SER A 314 -29.79 -0.78 -15.06
N ASN A 315 -29.62 -1.57 -16.13
CA ASN A 315 -29.25 -2.98 -16.03
C ASN A 315 -27.74 -3.14 -15.86
N PHE A 316 -27.31 -4.08 -15.02
CA PHE A 316 -25.91 -4.42 -14.82
C PHE A 316 -25.67 -5.94 -14.91
N LYS A 317 -24.47 -6.30 -15.37
CA LYS A 317 -23.92 -7.66 -15.29
C LYS A 317 -22.50 -7.60 -14.72
N LEU A 318 -22.24 -8.49 -13.76
CA LEU A 318 -20.94 -8.72 -13.15
C LEU A 318 -20.48 -10.12 -13.56
N THR A 319 -19.42 -10.19 -14.33
CA THR A 319 -18.85 -11.44 -14.88
C THR A 319 -17.54 -11.79 -14.15
N GLY A 320 -16.97 -12.97 -14.46
CA GLY A 320 -15.66 -13.36 -13.94
C GLY A 320 -15.65 -13.77 -12.47
N LEU A 321 -16.77 -14.28 -11.94
CA LEU A 321 -16.91 -14.65 -10.54
C LEU A 321 -16.64 -16.14 -10.32
N ASP A 322 -15.82 -16.49 -9.32
CA ASP A 322 -15.60 -17.87 -8.91
C ASP A 322 -16.90 -18.46 -8.31
N THR A 323 -17.04 -19.79 -8.26
CA THR A 323 -18.11 -20.40 -7.46
C THR A 323 -17.93 -20.02 -5.99
N GLY A 324 -18.94 -19.40 -5.39
CA GLY A 324 -18.81 -18.87 -4.04
C GLY A 324 -20.01 -18.03 -3.59
N TYR A 325 -19.91 -17.52 -2.37
CA TYR A 325 -20.91 -16.66 -1.75
C TYR A 325 -20.42 -15.20 -1.78
N TYR A 326 -21.25 -14.32 -2.34
CA TYR A 326 -20.89 -12.92 -2.56
C TYR A 326 -21.89 -11.96 -1.91
N PHE A 327 -21.40 -10.81 -1.46
CA PHE A 327 -22.23 -9.66 -1.14
C PHE A 327 -22.05 -8.57 -2.18
N LEU A 328 -23.17 -7.95 -2.56
CA LEU A 328 -23.19 -6.90 -3.57
C LEU A 328 -23.38 -5.54 -2.91
N ASN A 329 -22.34 -4.71 -2.91
CA ASN A 329 -22.36 -3.35 -2.40
C ASN A 329 -22.62 -2.38 -3.55
N PHE A 330 -23.55 -1.45 -3.39
CA PHE A 330 -23.76 -0.34 -4.31
C PHE A 330 -23.12 0.89 -3.70
N ASN A 331 -21.94 1.24 -4.20
CA ASN A 331 -21.22 2.41 -3.73
C ASN A 331 -21.76 3.64 -4.43
N ASN A 332 -22.01 4.71 -3.67
CA ASN A 332 -22.16 6.02 -4.27
C ASN A 332 -20.76 6.59 -4.51
N VAL A 333 -20.44 6.92 -5.76
CA VAL A 333 -19.20 7.64 -6.05
C VAL A 333 -19.46 9.11 -5.68
N ILE A 334 -18.72 9.62 -4.69
CA ILE A 334 -18.77 11.04 -4.34
C ILE A 334 -18.16 11.81 -5.51
N ASP A 335 -19.01 12.35 -6.38
CA ASP A 335 -18.56 13.35 -7.35
C ASP A 335 -18.72 14.73 -6.70
N TYR A 336 -17.62 15.47 -6.62
CA TYR A 336 -17.60 16.81 -6.02
C TYR A 336 -18.45 17.81 -6.82
N TYR A 337 -18.76 17.47 -8.08
CA TYR A 337 -19.51 18.29 -9.02
C TYR A 337 -20.97 17.86 -9.16
N THR A 338 -21.45 16.84 -8.41
CA THR A 338 -22.85 16.43 -8.47
C THR A 338 -23.75 17.62 -8.13
N SER A 339 -24.71 17.93 -8.99
CA SER A 339 -25.65 19.03 -8.73
C SER A 339 -26.65 18.62 -7.64
N PRO A 340 -27.10 19.55 -6.76
CA PRO A 340 -28.20 19.30 -5.82
C PRO A 340 -29.50 18.80 -6.47
N SER A 341 -29.66 19.03 -7.77
CA SER A 341 -30.80 18.55 -8.56
C SER A 341 -30.72 17.06 -8.96
N GLU A 342 -29.57 16.40 -8.77
CA GLU A 342 -29.40 15.01 -9.16
C GLU A 342 -29.98 14.04 -8.13
N PRO A 343 -30.62 12.92 -8.57
CA PRO A 343 -31.23 11.96 -7.65
C PRO A 343 -30.26 11.28 -6.66
N ASN A 344 -28.97 11.24 -6.98
CA ASN A 344 -27.91 10.63 -6.15
C ASN A 344 -27.23 11.61 -5.20
N TYR A 345 -27.65 12.87 -5.16
CA TYR A 345 -27.00 13.92 -4.37
C TYR A 345 -26.95 13.55 -2.88
N PHE A 346 -28.07 13.07 -2.32
CA PHE A 346 -28.20 12.61 -0.94
C PHE A 346 -28.16 11.09 -0.76
N SER A 347 -27.84 10.33 -1.82
CA SER A 347 -27.75 8.86 -1.71
C SER A 347 -26.45 8.45 -1.01
N TYR A 348 -26.49 7.39 -0.23
CA TYR A 348 -25.31 6.80 0.43
C TYR A 348 -25.06 5.36 -0.05
N SER A 349 -23.88 4.82 0.23
CA SER A 349 -23.52 3.43 -0.11
C SER A 349 -24.38 2.42 0.66
N ASN A 350 -24.85 1.36 -0.01
CA ASN A 350 -25.73 0.36 0.58
C ASN A 350 -25.45 -1.04 0.03
N VAL A 351 -25.91 -2.07 0.72
CA VAL A 351 -25.73 -3.47 0.28
C VAL A 351 -27.04 -4.06 -0.22
N TYR A 352 -26.97 -4.96 -1.19
CA TYR A 352 -28.13 -5.65 -1.73
C TYR A 352 -28.91 -6.38 -0.62
N GLY A 353 -30.21 -6.10 -0.52
CA GLY A 353 -31.08 -6.68 0.51
C GLY A 353 -30.84 -6.12 1.92
N GLY A 354 -30.01 -5.08 2.07
CA GLY A 354 -29.66 -4.47 3.36
C GLY A 354 -29.76 -2.95 3.37
N ASN A 355 -29.24 -2.37 4.45
CA ASN A 355 -29.24 -0.92 4.71
C ASN A 355 -27.90 -0.28 4.31
N TYR A 356 -27.57 0.87 4.93
CA TYR A 356 -26.29 1.56 4.81
C TYR A 356 -25.12 0.59 4.94
N CYS A 357 -24.18 0.69 4.02
CA CYS A 357 -23.00 -0.14 3.94
C CYS A 357 -21.88 0.71 3.37
N ASP A 358 -21.00 1.14 4.25
CA ASP A 358 -19.74 1.76 3.88
C ASP A 358 -18.62 0.98 4.56
N PHE A 359 -17.54 0.72 3.83
CA PHE A 359 -16.47 -0.12 4.34
C PHE A 359 -15.81 0.59 5.54
N PRO A 360 -15.71 -0.05 6.72
CA PRO A 360 -15.77 -1.50 6.94
C PRO A 360 -17.07 -2.06 7.53
N HIS A 361 -18.07 -1.23 7.86
CA HIS A 361 -19.19 -1.63 8.73
C HIS A 361 -20.48 -1.94 7.99
N CYS A 362 -20.36 -2.73 6.94
CA CYS A 362 -21.52 -3.38 6.36
C CYS A 362 -21.96 -4.54 7.26
N ASP A 363 -23.25 -4.58 7.62
CA ASP A 363 -23.81 -5.66 8.45
C ASP A 363 -24.06 -6.93 7.63
N TYR A 364 -22.99 -7.63 7.27
CA TYR A 364 -23.07 -8.85 6.47
C TYR A 364 -23.71 -10.03 7.21
N ASN A 365 -23.71 -10.02 8.54
CA ASN A 365 -24.22 -11.12 9.36
C ASN A 365 -25.74 -11.31 9.20
N ASN A 366 -26.45 -10.23 8.88
CA ASN A 366 -27.90 -10.23 8.72
C ASN A 366 -28.34 -10.32 7.24
N LEU A 367 -27.41 -10.52 6.31
CA LEU A 367 -27.69 -10.57 4.89
C LEU A 367 -27.63 -12.00 4.36
N THR A 368 -28.46 -12.28 3.35
CA THR A 368 -28.36 -13.53 2.60
C THR A 368 -27.34 -13.34 1.47
N PRO A 369 -26.21 -14.06 1.47
CA PRO A 369 -25.24 -13.95 0.38
C PRO A 369 -25.81 -14.48 -0.93
N ILE A 370 -25.30 -13.94 -2.04
CA ILE A 370 -25.63 -14.37 -3.39
C ILE A 370 -24.70 -15.54 -3.74
N PHE A 371 -25.27 -16.73 -3.92
CA PHE A 371 -24.49 -17.88 -4.38
C PHE A 371 -24.29 -17.82 -5.90
N VAL A 372 -23.03 -17.86 -6.31
CA VAL A 372 -22.60 -17.89 -7.70
C VAL A 372 -22.03 -19.26 -8.01
N ARG A 373 -22.34 -19.76 -9.21
CA ARG A 373 -21.84 -21.05 -9.72
C ARG A 373 -21.15 -20.82 -11.05
N ASP A 374 -20.11 -21.61 -11.31
CA ASP A 374 -19.40 -21.60 -12.57
C ASP A 374 -20.36 -21.83 -13.75
N ASN A 375 -20.18 -21.04 -14.82
CA ASN A 375 -20.98 -21.08 -16.05
C ASN A 375 -22.50 -20.85 -15.84
N LYS A 376 -22.91 -20.20 -14.75
CA LYS A 376 -24.32 -19.85 -14.49
C LYS A 376 -24.50 -18.35 -14.30
N ILE A 377 -25.64 -17.85 -14.77
CA ILE A 377 -26.10 -16.49 -14.49
C ILE A 377 -27.05 -16.53 -13.29
N THR A 378 -26.62 -15.98 -12.17
CA THR A 378 -27.45 -15.69 -11.00
C THR A 378 -28.17 -14.35 -11.22
N GLN A 379 -29.47 -14.42 -11.55
CA GLN A 379 -30.32 -13.25 -11.67
C GLN A 379 -30.80 -12.80 -10.29
N ILE A 380 -30.60 -11.53 -9.95
CA ILE A 380 -31.09 -10.93 -8.71
C ILE A 380 -32.29 -10.02 -8.98
N ARG A 381 -33.16 -9.84 -7.99
CA ARG A 381 -34.31 -8.93 -8.09
C ARG A 381 -33.82 -7.47 -8.21
N PRO A 382 -34.59 -6.58 -8.85
CA PRO A 382 -34.25 -5.16 -8.93
C PRO A 382 -33.95 -4.57 -7.55
N HIS A 383 -32.83 -3.88 -7.44
CA HIS A 383 -32.42 -3.20 -6.21
C HIS A 383 -33.03 -1.79 -6.18
N ASP A 384 -33.80 -1.50 -5.14
CA ASP A 384 -34.32 -0.17 -4.90
C ASP A 384 -33.34 0.61 -4.02
N SER A 385 -32.43 1.29 -4.69
CA SER A 385 -31.34 2.04 -4.07
C SER A 385 -31.69 3.51 -3.87
N ALA A 386 -32.91 3.85 -3.48
CA ALA A 386 -33.30 5.23 -3.21
C ALA A 386 -33.28 5.58 -1.70
N PRO A 387 -32.14 5.50 -0.98
CA PRO A 387 -32.08 6.09 0.33
C PRO A 387 -32.06 7.62 0.21
N LYS A 388 -32.98 8.28 0.92
CA LYS A 388 -32.94 9.72 1.16
C LYS A 388 -32.07 9.98 2.39
N GLY A 389 -30.75 9.94 2.20
CA GLY A 389 -29.78 10.34 3.21
C GLY A 389 -29.76 11.85 3.44
N GLY A 390 -28.82 12.32 4.25
CA GLY A 390 -28.41 13.71 4.33
C GLY A 390 -26.91 13.84 4.10
N MET A 391 -26.39 15.05 4.22
CA MET A 391 -24.97 15.32 3.99
C MET A 391 -24.39 16.23 5.06
N ILE A 392 -23.24 15.87 5.64
CA ILE A 392 -22.44 16.78 6.46
C ILE A 392 -21.44 17.48 5.55
N VAL A 393 -21.39 18.80 5.63
CA VAL A 393 -20.44 19.63 4.89
C VAL A 393 -19.62 20.42 5.90
N GLY A 394 -18.31 20.35 5.77
CA GLY A 394 -17.37 20.99 6.69
C GLY A 394 -15.96 21.00 6.12
N ASN A 395 -15.04 21.62 6.84
CA ASN A 395 -13.65 21.73 6.44
C ASN A 395 -12.74 21.23 7.57
N ILE A 396 -11.56 20.76 7.21
CA ILE A 396 -10.52 20.37 8.17
C ILE A 396 -9.23 21.09 7.83
N ILE A 397 -8.66 21.81 8.79
CA ILE A 397 -7.56 22.73 8.53
C ILE A 397 -6.43 22.59 9.55
N ASP A 398 -5.20 22.80 9.09
CA ASP A 398 -4.07 23.07 9.98
C ASP A 398 -3.97 24.59 10.20
N PRO A 399 -4.24 25.11 11.40
CA PRO A 399 -4.23 26.56 11.64
C PRO A 399 -2.84 27.18 11.52
N LEU A 400 -1.76 26.38 11.51
CA LEU A 400 -0.38 26.85 11.42
C LEU A 400 0.14 26.91 9.99
N THR A 401 -0.63 26.46 8.99
CA THR A 401 -0.24 26.60 7.58
C THR A 401 -0.93 27.80 6.94
N GLN A 402 -0.27 28.41 5.96
CA GLN A 402 -0.87 29.47 5.17
C GLN A 402 -2.07 28.90 4.39
N GLY A 403 -3.26 29.43 4.65
CA GLY A 403 -4.50 28.98 3.99
C GLY A 403 -5.09 27.69 4.55
N GLY A 404 -4.64 27.20 5.72
CA GLY A 404 -5.26 26.07 6.41
C GLY A 404 -4.95 24.69 5.80
N ALA A 405 -4.00 24.59 4.89
CA ALA A 405 -3.64 23.34 4.21
C ALA A 405 -3.11 22.27 5.19
N ILE A 406 -3.62 21.05 5.06
CA ILE A 406 -3.10 19.87 5.78
C ILE A 406 -1.68 19.55 5.28
N LEU A 407 -0.77 19.28 6.21
CA LEU A 407 0.58 18.81 5.92
C LEU A 407 0.54 17.44 5.24
N THR A 408 1.52 17.18 4.41
CA THR A 408 1.65 15.91 3.69
C THR A 408 2.27 14.85 4.58
N ASP A 409 1.62 13.67 4.74
CA ASP A 409 2.30 12.50 5.31
C ASP A 409 3.21 11.85 4.26
N PRO A 410 4.53 11.82 4.46
CA PRO A 410 5.46 11.21 3.53
C PRO A 410 5.31 9.69 3.35
N GLY A 411 4.67 8.99 4.29
CA GLY A 411 4.55 7.52 4.30
C GLY A 411 3.33 6.94 3.59
N ILE A 412 2.38 7.77 3.16
CA ILE A 412 1.18 7.34 2.45
C ILE A 412 1.35 7.68 0.97
N GLN A 413 2.12 6.85 0.26
CA GLN A 413 2.35 7.00 -1.18
C GLN A 413 1.17 6.44 -2.01
N SER A 414 -0.02 6.99 -1.77
CA SER A 414 -1.08 7.00 -2.79
C SER A 414 -1.08 8.39 -3.44
N SER A 415 -1.67 8.53 -4.62
CA SER A 415 -1.80 9.78 -5.41
C SER A 415 -2.46 10.98 -4.70
N ASN A 416 -2.63 10.92 -3.38
CA ASN A 416 -3.26 11.91 -2.53
C ASN A 416 -2.37 12.31 -1.35
N ILE A 417 -1.30 13.00 -1.68
CA ILE A 417 -0.20 13.44 -0.82
C ILE A 417 -0.66 14.45 0.28
N ARG A 418 -1.95 14.80 0.37
CA ARG A 418 -2.48 15.78 1.36
C ARG A 418 -3.72 15.27 2.12
N LYS A 419 -3.97 13.97 2.14
CA LYS A 419 -5.16 13.42 2.79
C LYS A 419 -4.95 13.18 4.29
N HIS A 420 -5.98 13.50 5.07
CA HIS A 420 -6.14 13.15 6.47
C HIS A 420 -7.36 12.26 6.61
N TRP A 421 -7.40 11.36 7.59
CA TRP A 421 -8.59 10.54 7.81
C TRP A 421 -9.66 11.32 8.55
N LEU A 422 -10.91 11.07 8.21
CA LEU A 422 -12.08 11.58 8.89
C LEU A 422 -13.00 10.39 9.17
N THR A 423 -13.34 10.22 10.43
CA THR A 423 -14.02 9.04 10.94
C THR A 423 -15.33 9.42 11.57
N VAL A 424 -16.37 8.65 11.25
CA VAL A 424 -17.75 8.92 11.63
C VAL A 424 -18.22 7.82 12.58
N TYR A 425 -18.73 8.21 13.74
CA TYR A 425 -19.36 7.31 14.70
C TYR A 425 -20.84 7.67 14.87
N ASP A 426 -21.70 6.71 15.17
CA ASP A 426 -23.07 7.00 15.59
C ASP A 426 -23.15 7.51 17.03
N GLU A 427 -24.37 7.84 17.49
CA GLU A 427 -24.63 8.31 18.85
C GLU A 427 -24.22 7.32 19.96
N ASN A 428 -24.10 6.03 19.63
CA ASN A 428 -23.63 4.97 20.53
C ASN A 428 -22.13 4.69 20.41
N GLN A 429 -21.39 5.58 19.72
CA GLN A 429 -19.94 5.46 19.49
C GLN A 429 -19.56 4.23 18.65
N LYS A 430 -20.50 3.70 17.87
CA LYS A 430 -20.19 2.65 16.90
C LYS A 430 -19.63 3.30 15.65
N LEU A 431 -18.49 2.80 15.18
CA LEU A 431 -17.88 3.25 13.93
C LEU A 431 -18.83 2.98 12.74
N ILE A 432 -19.08 4.00 11.94
CA ILE A 432 -19.99 3.99 10.78
C ILE A 432 -19.20 3.97 9.48
N THR A 433 -18.27 4.90 9.31
CA THR A 433 -17.42 4.99 8.12
C THR A 433 -16.14 5.76 8.39
N THR A 434 -15.15 5.60 7.51
CA THR A 434 -13.90 6.35 7.49
C THR A 434 -13.67 6.85 6.06
N ASP A 435 -13.34 8.13 5.91
CA ASP A 435 -12.98 8.72 4.62
C ASP A 435 -11.67 9.51 4.72
N THR A 436 -11.13 9.91 3.58
CA THR A 436 -9.87 10.65 3.48
C THR A 436 -10.09 12.01 2.84
N VAL A 437 -9.74 13.07 3.56
CA VAL A 437 -10.07 14.46 3.25
C VAL A 437 -8.81 15.31 3.08
N THR A 438 -8.80 16.25 2.15
CA THR A 438 -7.67 17.19 1.94
C THR A 438 -7.95 18.61 2.42
N GLY A 439 -9.05 18.80 3.15
CA GLY A 439 -9.64 20.11 3.44
C GLY A 439 -11.16 19.98 3.46
N LEU A 440 -11.84 20.75 2.59
CA LEU A 440 -13.29 20.75 2.47
C LEU A 440 -13.81 19.33 2.15
N PHE A 441 -14.81 18.88 2.90
CA PHE A 441 -15.37 17.54 2.79
C PHE A 441 -16.90 17.56 2.74
N ARG A 442 -17.44 16.49 2.16
CA ARG A 442 -18.89 16.24 2.02
C ARG A 442 -19.17 14.77 2.32
N LEU A 443 -19.73 14.49 3.48
CA LEU A 443 -20.02 13.13 3.94
C LEU A 443 -21.50 12.81 3.80
N LYS A 444 -21.84 11.86 2.93
CA LYS A 444 -23.22 11.40 2.74
C LYS A 444 -23.53 10.28 3.73
N LEU A 445 -24.53 10.49 4.57
CA LEU A 445 -24.90 9.58 5.65
C LEU A 445 -26.41 9.36 5.69
N PRO A 446 -26.89 8.25 6.30
CA PRO A 446 -28.29 8.13 6.65
C PRO A 446 -28.73 9.25 7.61
N PRO A 447 -30.04 9.54 7.69
CA PRO A 447 -30.54 10.44 8.73
C PRO A 447 -30.26 9.85 10.11
N GLY A 448 -29.76 10.66 11.03
CA GLY A 448 -29.29 10.20 12.34
C GLY A 448 -28.44 11.23 13.05
N LYS A 449 -27.81 10.84 14.16
CA LYS A 449 -26.87 11.68 14.90
C LYS A 449 -25.50 11.02 14.92
N TYR A 450 -24.47 11.81 14.65
CA TYR A 450 -23.11 11.31 14.44
C TYR A 450 -22.07 12.16 15.15
N TYR A 451 -20.99 11.51 15.59
CA TYR A 451 -19.75 12.16 15.97
C TYR A 451 -18.76 12.13 14.79
N LEU A 452 -17.96 13.19 14.66
CA LEU A 452 -16.87 13.27 13.69
C LEU A 452 -15.52 13.37 14.41
N GLN A 453 -14.57 12.54 13.99
CA GLN A 453 -13.22 12.48 14.54
C GLN A 453 -12.20 12.55 13.42
N SER A 454 -11.20 13.42 13.54
CA SER A 454 -10.03 13.41 12.67
C SER A 454 -9.12 12.23 13.03
N GLY A 455 -8.62 11.53 12.02
CA GLY A 455 -7.81 10.32 12.15
C GLY A 455 -8.62 9.01 12.21
N LEU A 456 -7.89 7.89 12.36
CA LEU A 456 -8.34 6.49 12.41
C LEU A 456 -9.16 5.99 11.21
N GLY A 457 -8.49 5.87 10.07
CA GLY A 457 -8.92 4.93 9.03
C GLY A 457 -8.78 3.46 9.44
N LEU A 458 -9.39 2.59 8.65
CA LEU A 458 -9.38 1.12 8.72
C LEU A 458 -8.03 0.42 8.96
N PHE A 459 -6.92 1.12 8.71
CA PHE A 459 -5.56 0.59 8.84
C PHE A 459 -4.73 1.29 9.92
N GLY A 460 -5.32 2.23 10.68
CA GLY A 460 -4.69 2.94 11.80
C GLY A 460 -3.84 4.15 11.43
N PHE A 461 -3.65 4.45 10.14
CA PHE A 461 -2.73 5.50 9.71
C PHE A 461 -3.43 6.84 9.53
N SER A 462 -3.63 7.59 10.61
CA SER A 462 -3.82 9.04 10.49
C SER A 462 -2.56 9.67 9.89
N ASN A 463 -2.68 10.86 9.31
CA ASN A 463 -1.51 11.65 8.95
C ASN A 463 -0.65 11.87 10.19
N ARG A 464 0.58 11.32 10.17
CA ARG A 464 1.45 11.23 11.35
C ARG A 464 1.84 12.57 11.96
N TYR A 465 1.62 13.70 11.28
CA TYR A 465 1.89 15.01 11.86
C TYR A 465 0.89 15.44 12.94
N TYR A 466 -0.32 14.88 12.95
CA TYR A 466 -1.43 15.40 13.73
C TYR A 466 -1.88 14.44 14.81
N THR A 467 -2.26 15.02 15.94
CA THR A 467 -3.05 14.31 16.94
C THR A 467 -4.45 14.09 16.39
N MET A 468 -5.17 13.14 16.98
CA MET A 468 -6.58 12.96 16.67
C MET A 468 -7.41 14.03 17.38
N THR A 469 -8.48 14.49 16.73
CA THR A 469 -9.37 15.55 17.23
C THR A 469 -10.81 15.14 17.02
N LEU A 470 -11.61 15.13 18.08
CA LEU A 470 -13.06 14.93 18.02
C LEU A 470 -13.76 16.30 17.88
N TYR A 471 -14.68 16.41 16.93
CA TYR A 471 -15.42 17.65 16.66
C TYR A 471 -16.18 18.15 17.91
N PRO A 472 -16.17 19.46 18.22
CA PRO A 472 -15.57 20.53 17.41
C PRO A 472 -14.06 20.70 17.57
N ASP A 473 -13.51 20.62 18.78
CA ASP A 473 -12.09 20.93 19.06
C ASP A 473 -11.56 20.14 20.27
N ILE A 474 -11.90 18.85 20.36
CA ILE A 474 -11.49 17.99 21.48
C ILE A 474 -10.28 17.17 21.09
N ASP A 475 -9.11 17.52 21.64
CA ASP A 475 -7.89 16.73 21.47
C ASP A 475 -8.05 15.34 22.10
N CYS A 476 -7.64 14.31 21.37
CA CYS A 476 -7.70 12.93 21.82
C CYS A 476 -6.34 12.44 22.31
N ALA A 477 -6.36 11.56 23.31
CA ALA A 477 -5.16 10.91 23.84
C ALA A 477 -4.80 9.69 22.98
N GLY A 478 -4.15 9.94 21.84
CA GLY A 478 -3.85 8.89 20.84
C GLY A 478 -5.14 8.34 20.22
N LEU A 479 -5.26 7.00 20.19
CA LEU A 479 -6.43 6.29 19.66
C LEU A 479 -7.72 6.53 20.46
N PHE A 480 -7.65 7.09 21.67
CA PHE A 480 -8.80 7.29 22.54
C PHE A 480 -9.28 8.74 22.55
N CYS A 481 -10.53 8.94 22.12
CA CYS A 481 -11.26 10.21 22.27
C CYS A 481 -12.32 10.09 23.37
N ASP A 482 -12.47 11.15 24.16
CA ASP A 482 -13.54 11.27 25.15
C ASP A 482 -14.82 11.81 24.47
N PHE A 483 -15.66 10.89 23.98
CA PHE A 483 -16.91 11.22 23.28
C PHE A 483 -17.89 12.02 24.14
N SER A 484 -17.77 12.00 25.47
CA SER A 484 -18.63 12.82 26.35
C SER A 484 -18.40 14.32 26.18
N LYS A 485 -17.27 14.72 25.59
CA LYS A 485 -16.91 16.11 25.30
C LYS A 485 -17.18 16.51 23.84
N GLY A 486 -17.45 15.54 22.96
CA GLY A 486 -17.76 15.79 21.55
C GLY A 486 -19.17 16.33 21.34
N SER A 487 -19.41 16.91 20.17
CA SER A 487 -20.75 17.34 19.76
C SER A 487 -21.36 16.38 18.75
N LEU A 488 -22.62 16.00 18.96
CA LEU A 488 -23.41 15.26 17.99
C LEU A 488 -23.89 16.17 16.87
N ILE A 489 -23.67 15.74 15.63
CA ILE A 489 -24.15 16.39 14.42
C ILE A 489 -25.40 15.64 13.94
N GLU A 490 -26.51 16.35 13.85
CA GLU A 490 -27.77 15.81 13.32
C GLU A 490 -27.77 15.86 11.79
N VAL A 491 -27.93 14.71 11.14
CA VAL A 491 -28.10 14.58 9.70
C VAL A 491 -29.57 14.35 9.38
N LYS A 492 -30.14 15.17 8.51
CA LYS A 492 -31.55 15.11 8.08
C LYS A 492 -31.68 14.68 6.63
N ALA A 493 -32.77 13.99 6.33
CA ALA A 493 -33.02 13.49 4.98
C ALA A 493 -33.20 14.65 3.98
N ASN A 494 -32.42 14.62 2.90
CA ASN A 494 -32.39 15.62 1.83
C ASN A 494 -31.95 17.03 2.27
N GLU A 495 -31.14 17.11 3.33
CA GLU A 495 -30.60 18.36 3.83
C GLU A 495 -29.07 18.29 3.95
N GLU A 496 -28.44 19.45 3.75
CA GLU A 496 -27.04 19.66 4.11
C GLU A 496 -26.95 20.19 5.54
N THR A 497 -26.07 19.60 6.33
CA THR A 497 -25.71 20.06 7.67
C THR A 497 -24.33 20.67 7.60
N GLN A 498 -24.27 22.00 7.64
CA GLN A 498 -23.02 22.76 7.65
C GLN A 498 -22.45 22.78 9.07
N ILE A 499 -21.17 22.44 9.22
CA ILE A 499 -20.46 22.49 10.50
C ILE A 499 -19.27 23.46 10.43
N ASN A 500 -18.82 23.93 11.60
CA ASN A 500 -17.58 24.69 11.72
C ASN A 500 -16.35 23.84 11.35
N ASP A 501 -15.25 24.52 11.02
CA ASP A 501 -13.98 23.88 10.70
C ASP A 501 -13.45 23.01 11.86
N ILE A 502 -12.95 21.82 11.53
CA ILE A 502 -12.18 20.98 12.45
C ILE A 502 -10.73 21.47 12.44
N LEU A 503 -10.23 21.92 13.59
CA LEU A 503 -8.86 22.40 13.71
C LEU A 503 -7.91 21.25 14.07
N LEU A 504 -6.95 20.97 13.19
CA LEU A 504 -5.92 19.97 13.42
C LEU A 504 -4.83 20.48 14.34
N LYS A 505 -4.46 19.67 15.33
CA LYS A 505 -3.33 19.95 16.22
C LYS A 505 -2.13 19.09 15.85
N ARG A 506 -0.96 19.72 15.71
CA ARG A 506 0.28 19.01 15.42
C ARG A 506 0.75 18.27 16.67
N GLY A 507 1.09 16.99 16.49
CA GLY A 507 1.63 16.14 17.55
C GLY A 507 3.16 16.07 17.52
N VAL A 508 3.67 15.46 18.59
CA VAL A 508 5.08 15.09 18.78
C VAL A 508 5.27 13.60 18.54
N GLY A 509 6.52 13.18 18.33
CA GLY A 509 6.87 11.78 18.11
C GLY A 509 7.81 11.16 19.13
N ILE A 510 7.76 9.83 19.24
CA ILE A 510 8.73 9.00 19.95
C ILE A 510 9.44 8.13 18.92
N LYS A 511 10.77 8.06 18.96
CA LYS A 511 11.57 7.21 18.07
C LYS A 511 12.58 6.39 18.84
N GLY A 512 12.89 5.23 18.29
CA GLY A 512 13.97 4.40 18.76
C GLY A 512 14.27 3.26 17.81
N ARG A 513 15.11 2.36 18.29
CA ARG A 513 15.52 1.14 17.61
C ARG A 513 15.39 -0.06 18.53
N VAL A 514 14.94 -1.16 17.97
CA VAL A 514 14.88 -2.47 18.63
C VAL A 514 15.99 -3.33 18.06
N THR A 515 16.89 -3.81 18.91
CA THR A 515 17.98 -4.73 18.51
C THR A 515 17.99 -5.99 19.35
N SER A 516 18.62 -7.06 18.85
CA SER A 516 18.93 -8.23 19.68
C SER A 516 20.10 -7.91 20.61
N ILE A 517 20.01 -8.42 21.84
CA ILE A 517 21.13 -8.34 22.79
C ILE A 517 22.31 -9.22 22.38
N GLU A 518 22.10 -10.26 21.58
CA GLU A 518 23.13 -11.26 21.26
C GLU A 518 24.12 -10.78 20.19
N ASN A 519 23.62 -10.08 19.18
CA ASN A 519 24.40 -9.69 18.00
C ASN A 519 24.24 -8.21 17.61
N GLU A 520 23.46 -7.43 18.38
CA GLU A 520 23.13 -6.02 18.12
C GLU A 520 22.44 -5.76 16.77
N GLU A 521 21.95 -6.80 16.11
CA GLU A 521 21.22 -6.71 14.86
C GLU A 521 19.86 -6.05 15.08
N GLY A 522 19.44 -5.22 14.12
CA GLY A 522 18.09 -4.65 14.09
C GLY A 522 17.02 -5.72 13.97
N LEU A 523 15.97 -5.62 14.79
CA LEU A 523 14.85 -6.56 14.78
C LEU A 523 13.65 -5.96 14.07
N GLY A 524 13.45 -6.31 12.80
CA GLY A 524 12.27 -5.94 12.03
C GLY A 524 11.02 -6.76 12.33
N GLY A 525 9.85 -6.14 12.14
CA GLY A 525 8.54 -6.75 12.38
C GLY A 525 8.16 -6.92 13.86
N ILE A 526 8.87 -6.27 14.78
CA ILE A 526 8.51 -6.19 16.20
C ILE A 526 7.45 -5.10 16.37
N GLN A 527 6.32 -5.43 16.99
CA GLN A 527 5.30 -4.43 17.32
C GLN A 527 5.79 -3.60 18.50
N VAL A 528 5.82 -2.29 18.36
CA VAL A 528 6.06 -1.33 19.43
C VAL A 528 4.75 -0.62 19.72
N GLU A 529 4.37 -0.59 20.99
CA GLU A 529 3.11 -0.05 21.48
C GLU A 529 3.40 1.10 22.46
N VAL A 530 2.66 2.20 22.33
CA VAL A 530 2.71 3.35 23.24
C VAL A 530 1.44 3.36 24.08
N TYR A 531 1.58 3.53 25.39
CA TYR A 531 0.48 3.61 26.35
C TYR A 531 0.50 4.95 27.08
N ASP A 532 -0.67 5.48 27.42
CA ASP A 532 -0.77 6.66 28.30
C ASP A 532 -0.58 6.28 29.78
N ARG A 533 -0.60 7.27 30.68
CA ARG A 533 -0.52 7.07 32.13
C ARG A 533 -1.62 6.17 32.73
N ASN A 534 -2.76 6.07 32.06
CA ASN A 534 -3.88 5.21 32.46
C ASN A 534 -3.78 3.80 31.84
N GLN A 535 -2.66 3.48 31.17
CA GLN A 535 -2.41 2.22 30.47
C GLN A 535 -3.37 1.96 29.30
N ASN A 536 -3.90 3.01 28.70
CA ASN A 536 -4.63 2.90 27.44
C ASN A 536 -3.65 2.86 26.26
N LEU A 537 -3.85 1.97 25.28
CA LEU A 537 -3.04 1.91 24.05
C LEU A 537 -3.25 3.13 23.13
N VAL A 538 -2.25 4.00 23.06
CA VAL A 538 -2.27 5.27 22.34
C VAL A 538 -1.82 5.12 20.89
N SER A 539 -0.90 4.20 20.60
CA SER A 539 -0.35 3.98 19.25
C SER A 539 0.32 2.61 19.16
N SER A 540 0.36 2.02 17.96
CA SER A 540 1.07 0.77 17.67
C SER A 540 1.68 0.81 16.28
N GLU A 541 2.96 0.46 16.16
CA GLU A 541 3.70 0.43 14.90
C GLU A 541 4.63 -0.78 14.85
N LEU A 542 4.95 -1.27 13.66
CA LEU A 542 5.96 -2.32 13.48
C LEU A 542 7.34 -1.68 13.24
N THR A 543 8.40 -2.31 13.74
CA THR A 543 9.76 -1.93 13.40
C THR A 543 10.07 -2.23 11.93
N THR A 544 10.87 -1.37 11.31
CA THR A 544 11.46 -1.61 9.98
C THR A 544 12.45 -2.77 10.03
N ALA A 545 12.88 -3.31 8.88
CA ALA A 545 13.87 -4.39 8.79
C ALA A 545 15.11 -4.16 9.69
N ASP A 546 15.60 -2.90 9.76
CA ASP A 546 16.76 -2.51 10.56
C ASP A 546 16.46 -2.23 12.05
N GLY A 547 15.23 -2.53 12.50
CA GLY A 547 14.77 -2.39 13.87
C GLY A 547 14.27 -1.00 14.26
N TYR A 548 14.20 -0.02 13.37
CA TYR A 548 13.74 1.33 13.74
C TYR A 548 12.23 1.38 13.85
N TYR A 549 11.74 2.15 14.82
CA TYR A 549 10.32 2.47 14.94
C TYR A 549 10.13 3.96 15.22
N SER A 550 8.93 4.45 14.92
CA SER A 550 8.55 5.81 15.26
C SER A 550 7.04 5.92 15.45
N HIS A 551 6.63 6.48 16.59
CA HIS A 551 5.26 6.86 16.89
C HIS A 551 5.09 8.35 16.76
N TRP A 552 3.91 8.78 16.34
CA TRP A 552 3.63 10.17 16.00
C TRP A 552 2.21 10.58 16.36
N GLY A 553 1.92 11.87 16.25
CA GLY A 553 0.59 12.39 16.59
C GLY A 553 0.28 12.32 18.08
N LEU A 554 1.31 12.34 18.93
CA LEU A 554 1.15 12.32 20.38
C LEU A 554 0.99 13.74 20.92
N LEU A 555 0.24 13.88 22.01
CA LEU A 555 0.19 15.12 22.79
C LEU A 555 1.37 15.16 23.77
N PRO A 556 1.79 16.35 24.24
CA PRO A 556 2.68 16.43 25.40
C PRO A 556 2.05 15.71 26.60
N GLY A 557 2.82 14.88 27.30
CA GLY A 557 2.31 14.04 28.38
C GLY A 557 3.24 12.90 28.78
N ASP A 558 2.77 12.08 29.72
CA ASP A 558 3.49 10.92 30.24
C ASP A 558 3.05 9.64 29.52
N TYR A 559 4.02 8.90 28.97
CA TYR A 559 3.78 7.70 28.18
C TYR A 559 4.67 6.53 28.59
N PHE A 560 4.22 5.33 28.29
CA PHE A 560 4.98 4.09 28.39
C PHE A 560 5.15 3.48 27.01
N VAL A 561 6.29 2.84 26.74
CA VAL A 561 6.54 2.18 25.46
C VAL A 561 6.91 0.73 25.70
N ARG A 562 6.30 -0.18 24.95
CA ARG A 562 6.47 -1.63 25.09
C ARG A 562 6.72 -2.29 23.74
N THR A 563 7.58 -3.31 23.71
CA THR A 563 7.67 -4.25 22.58
C THR A 563 6.72 -5.44 22.71
N LYS A 564 6.24 -5.94 21.59
CA LYS A 564 5.34 -7.09 21.46
C LYS A 564 5.69 -7.89 20.21
N ASN A 565 6.10 -9.14 20.38
CA ASN A 565 6.49 -10.03 19.27
C ASN A 565 5.85 -11.43 19.36
N GLY A 566 4.70 -11.54 20.05
CA GLY A 566 4.16 -12.81 20.52
C GLY A 566 2.86 -13.31 19.90
N ASN A 567 2.22 -12.58 18.98
CA ASN A 567 1.03 -13.00 18.20
C ASN A 567 0.55 -11.81 17.37
N LEU A 568 0.73 -11.84 16.05
CA LEU A 568 0.03 -10.94 15.14
C LEU A 568 -1.32 -11.57 14.79
N SER A 569 -2.41 -10.81 14.93
CA SER A 569 -3.72 -11.23 14.40
C SER A 569 -3.64 -11.47 12.89
N ILE A 570 -4.53 -12.29 12.32
CA ILE A 570 -4.58 -12.54 10.86
C ILE A 570 -4.74 -11.21 10.09
N HIS A 571 -5.40 -10.20 10.68
CA HIS A 571 -5.48 -8.85 10.12
C HIS A 571 -4.14 -8.09 10.12
N GLU A 572 -3.31 -8.29 11.13
CA GLU A 572 -1.94 -7.76 11.19
C GLU A 572 -0.96 -8.58 10.33
N GLN A 573 -1.25 -9.86 10.07
CA GLN A 573 -0.46 -10.69 9.15
C GLN A 573 -0.54 -10.22 7.70
N TYR A 574 -1.66 -9.59 7.28
CA TYR A 574 -1.73 -8.94 5.96
C TYR A 574 -0.76 -7.76 5.80
N LYS A 575 -0.16 -7.24 6.88
CA LYS A 575 0.87 -6.20 6.86
C LYS A 575 2.28 -6.75 6.62
N ILE A 576 2.45 -8.07 6.58
CA ILE A 576 3.75 -8.74 6.50
C ILE A 576 4.18 -8.82 5.02
N TYR A 577 4.73 -7.72 4.51
CA TYR A 577 5.75 -7.80 3.46
C TYR A 577 7.16 -7.97 4.05
N MET A 578 7.32 -7.82 5.37
CA MET A 578 8.60 -7.96 6.09
C MET A 578 8.66 -9.29 6.87
N PRO A 579 9.78 -10.02 6.93
CA PRO A 579 9.87 -11.28 7.65
C PRO A 579 9.62 -11.08 9.16
N TYR A 580 8.49 -11.57 9.66
CA TYR A 580 8.17 -11.55 11.08
C TYR A 580 9.26 -12.28 11.90
N ARG A 581 9.93 -11.56 12.82
CA ARG A 581 10.85 -12.15 13.80
C ARG A 581 10.17 -12.24 15.18
N GLY A 582 9.53 -13.38 15.47
CA GLY A 582 9.08 -13.72 16.81
C GLY A 582 10.17 -14.36 17.67
N GLY A 583 9.88 -14.60 18.95
CA GLY A 583 10.76 -15.37 19.84
C GLY A 583 11.72 -14.55 20.68
N PHE A 584 11.42 -13.26 20.93
CA PHE A 584 12.17 -12.39 21.82
C PHE A 584 11.38 -12.07 23.09
N VAL A 585 12.05 -11.82 24.20
CA VAL A 585 11.37 -11.36 25.43
C VAL A 585 10.93 -9.92 25.25
N ASN A 586 9.63 -9.67 25.41
CA ASN A 586 9.05 -8.33 25.37
C ASN A 586 9.61 -7.45 26.50
N GLN A 587 9.75 -6.15 26.25
CA GLN A 587 10.26 -5.19 27.23
C GLN A 587 9.37 -3.95 27.32
N LEU A 588 9.29 -3.37 28.51
CA LEU A 588 8.81 -2.02 28.76
C LEU A 588 10.02 -1.10 28.95
N TYR A 589 9.98 0.08 28.31
CA TYR A 589 11.09 1.03 28.36
C TYR A 589 11.15 1.75 29.73
N PRO A 590 12.35 1.97 30.31
CA PRO A 590 13.65 1.45 29.89
C PRO A 590 13.96 0.07 30.51
N ASN A 591 14.31 -0.92 29.68
CA ASN A 591 14.94 -2.19 30.08
C ASN A 591 14.17 -3.09 31.08
N VAL A 592 12.84 -3.00 31.16
CA VAL A 592 12.03 -3.86 32.03
C VAL A 592 11.49 -5.05 31.24
N ASN A 593 12.01 -6.26 31.48
CA ASN A 593 11.52 -7.47 30.82
C ASN A 593 10.09 -7.82 31.26
N CYS A 594 9.25 -8.14 30.30
CA CYS A 594 7.87 -8.57 30.52
C CYS A 594 7.81 -10.08 30.72
N ILE A 595 7.76 -10.50 31.98
CA ILE A 595 7.73 -11.91 32.37
C ILE A 595 6.40 -12.54 31.92
N ASN A 596 6.45 -13.72 31.30
CA ASN A 596 5.26 -14.43 30.78
C ASN A 596 4.40 -13.58 29.82
N ASN A 597 5.03 -12.69 29.03
CA ASN A 597 4.36 -11.71 28.17
C ASN A 597 3.43 -10.73 28.91
N GLN A 598 3.62 -10.55 30.22
CA GLN A 598 2.93 -9.56 31.04
C GLN A 598 3.95 -8.50 31.48
N CYS A 599 3.67 -7.23 31.19
CA CYS A 599 4.51 -6.12 31.62
C CYS A 599 3.88 -5.44 32.83
N ASP A 600 4.67 -5.16 33.86
CA ASP A 600 4.24 -4.38 35.02
C ASP A 600 4.56 -2.89 34.80
N PHE A 601 3.53 -2.06 34.66
CA PHE A 601 3.66 -0.62 34.50
C PHE A 601 3.81 0.13 35.84
N SER A 602 3.55 -0.54 36.98
CA SER A 602 3.38 0.12 38.29
C SER A 602 4.67 0.74 38.83
N ASN A 603 5.82 0.17 38.45
CA ASN A 603 7.14 0.53 38.97
C ASN A 603 8.06 1.15 37.91
N THR A 604 7.55 1.35 36.70
CA THR A 604 8.33 1.92 35.60
C THR A 604 8.08 3.43 35.54
N PRO A 605 9.13 4.27 35.46
CA PRO A 605 8.94 5.70 35.23
C PRO A 605 8.43 5.94 33.80
N PRO A 606 7.41 6.79 33.59
CA PRO A 606 6.96 7.14 32.26
C PRO A 606 8.00 8.02 31.53
N ILE A 607 7.94 8.00 30.21
CA ILE A 607 8.59 8.95 29.32
C ILE A 607 7.71 10.20 29.26
N THR A 608 8.22 11.32 29.79
CA THR A 608 7.54 12.61 29.69
C THR A 608 7.92 13.31 28.39
N ILE A 609 6.93 13.60 27.55
CA ILE A 609 7.09 14.30 26.28
C ILE A 609 6.66 15.76 26.41
N GLY A 610 7.52 16.67 25.95
CA GLY A 610 7.26 18.10 25.89
C GLY A 610 6.72 18.54 24.51
N SER A 611 7.24 19.66 24.00
CA SER A 611 6.87 20.21 22.69
C SER A 611 7.66 19.63 21.51
N ASP A 612 8.72 18.88 21.78
CA ASP A 612 9.65 18.37 20.78
C ASP A 612 9.57 16.84 20.68
N ASP A 613 9.97 16.31 19.52
CA ASP A 613 10.09 14.87 19.32
C ASP A 613 11.18 14.29 20.24
N ILE A 614 10.93 13.10 20.79
CA ILE A 614 11.90 12.35 21.58
C ILE A 614 12.48 11.21 20.74
N SER A 615 13.80 11.06 20.78
CA SER A 615 14.54 9.97 20.16
C SER A 615 15.29 9.12 21.19
N ASN A 616 15.94 8.05 20.74
CA ASN A 616 16.78 7.16 21.55
C ASN A 616 15.98 6.40 22.63
N ILE A 617 14.70 6.13 22.36
CA ILE A 617 13.91 5.19 23.16
C ILE A 617 14.22 3.79 22.63
N ASP A 618 15.42 3.30 22.91
CA ASP A 618 15.92 2.06 22.31
C ASP A 618 15.61 0.83 23.19
N PHE A 619 15.40 -0.31 22.55
CA PHE A 619 15.22 -1.61 23.19
C PHE A 619 16.33 -2.57 22.78
N LYS A 620 16.83 -3.35 23.73
CA LYS A 620 17.73 -4.49 23.49
C LYS A 620 17.06 -5.77 23.98
N LEU A 621 16.45 -6.52 23.07
CA LEU A 621 15.64 -7.69 23.42
C LEU A 621 16.51 -8.95 23.50
N PRO A 622 16.42 -9.73 24.59
CA PRO A 622 17.02 -11.06 24.65
C PRO A 622 16.14 -12.09 23.93
N ALA A 623 16.75 -13.13 23.36
CA ALA A 623 15.99 -14.26 22.85
C ALA A 623 15.15 -14.91 23.96
N GLY A 624 13.92 -15.29 23.60
CA GLY A 624 13.03 -16.09 24.43
C GLY A 624 13.53 -17.53 24.52
N GLN A 625 13.20 -18.20 25.63
CA GLN A 625 13.43 -19.63 25.75
C GLN A 625 12.37 -20.40 24.95
N PHE A 626 12.78 -21.41 24.18
CA PHE A 626 11.88 -22.27 23.42
C PHE A 626 11.84 -23.68 24.01
N PHE A 627 10.67 -24.31 23.94
CA PHE A 627 10.48 -25.72 24.25
C PHE A 627 10.30 -26.49 22.93
N THR A 628 11.03 -27.60 22.75
CA THR A 628 10.84 -28.51 21.63
C THR A 628 10.22 -29.82 22.10
N GLY A 629 9.33 -30.38 21.29
CA GLY A 629 8.65 -31.66 21.55
C GLY A 629 8.03 -32.21 20.27
N THR A 630 7.76 -33.52 20.24
CA THR A 630 7.07 -34.19 19.12
C THR A 630 5.62 -34.42 19.52
N VAL A 631 4.67 -34.10 18.64
CA VAL A 631 3.23 -34.36 18.85
C VAL A 631 2.87 -35.75 18.38
#